data_AF-A0A7S0GHU1-F1
#
_entry.id   AF-A0A7S0GHU1-F1
#
_cell.length_a   1.000
_cell.length_b   1.000
_cell.length_c   1.000
_cell.angle_alpha   90.00
_cell.angle_beta   90.00
_cell.angle_gamma   90.00
#
_symmetry.space_group_name_H-M   'P 1'
#
loop_
_entity.id
_entity.type
_entity.pdbx_description
1 polymer ?
#
loop_
_entity_poly.entity_id
_entity_poly.type
_entity_poly.pdbx_seq_one_letter_code
_entity_poly.pdbx_strand_id
1 'polypeptide(L)'
;MPAVSVNRTGVPSIKPTGNSPSIKPSPSASPLPALEPPLNQSLHSQLVYPGSDSRLIYVKHNNKKEDKKVNTIPDFSYCGYEGGGVAIPTVGTTVGNGTVNDQIPIKITLVPQPNGTDRANIQNAINYVSIFPPDEHDFRGAVLLKAGVYHVDDGLAVDRTALLLNVSGVVLRGEGQGGHGYNASSSSSTTTVLRTSVEFKHEILRIDNRRTRLRYRETNYTQVSDEYVGTGAMQFTVENATLFSVGEGVHVKFTPNELWLSDIHANTYMKNNSIHWTTTDYRINYERTTTNIVGNTLHIHSPLVQPMQIKYGGGQVHKLVKQRGQRLSHIGIENFRLEETLVIWML
;
A
#
# COMPACT_ATOMS: atom_id res chain seq x y z
N MET A 1 68.14 36.33 -78.19
CA MET A 1 68.51 37.61 -77.53
C MET A 1 68.27 38.74 -78.51
N PRO A 2 67.90 39.96 -78.10
CA PRO A 2 67.92 40.56 -76.75
C PRO A 2 66.48 40.92 -76.26
N ALA A 3 66.17 41.48 -75.08
CA ALA A 3 66.86 41.72 -73.81
C ALA A 3 65.85 42.32 -72.81
N VAL A 4 65.92 41.85 -71.55
CA VAL A 4 66.04 42.66 -70.31
C VAL A 4 64.78 43.40 -69.78
N SER A 5 64.16 42.94 -68.68
CA SER A 5 64.42 43.25 -67.24
C SER A 5 63.68 44.52 -66.75
N VAL A 6 63.14 44.69 -65.54
CA VAL A 6 63.05 43.89 -64.29
C VAL A 6 62.21 44.74 -63.30
N ASN A 7 61.33 44.09 -62.51
CA ASN A 7 60.87 44.43 -61.14
C ASN A 7 60.14 45.78 -60.86
N ARG A 8 59.26 45.94 -59.85
CA ARG A 8 58.97 45.19 -58.62
C ARG A 8 57.66 45.68 -57.97
N THR A 9 56.92 44.77 -57.32
CA THR A 9 56.15 44.86 -56.03
C THR A 9 55.05 45.95 -55.87
N GLY A 10 53.83 45.72 -55.39
CA GLY A 10 53.25 44.76 -54.43
C GLY A 10 52.33 45.60 -53.48
N VAL A 11 51.06 45.28 -53.21
CA VAL A 11 50.54 44.47 -52.06
C VAL A 11 48.97 44.64 -52.03
N PRO A 12 48.18 43.68 -51.48
CA PRO A 12 46.86 43.26 -52.02
C PRO A 12 45.65 43.33 -51.06
N SER A 13 44.46 42.87 -51.54
CA SER A 13 43.50 41.91 -50.87
C SER A 13 41.99 42.32 -50.94
N ILE A 14 40.92 41.51 -51.10
CA ILE A 14 40.58 40.11 -51.50
C ILE A 14 39.05 40.08 -51.86
N LYS A 15 38.65 39.07 -52.68
CA LYS A 15 37.36 38.69 -53.35
C LYS A 15 36.05 38.54 -52.53
N PRO A 16 34.91 38.42 -53.26
CA PRO A 16 33.99 37.28 -53.13
C PRO A 16 33.58 36.63 -54.49
N THR A 17 33.13 35.36 -54.47
CA THR A 17 32.70 34.58 -55.66
C THR A 17 31.34 33.92 -55.44
N GLY A 18 30.44 33.98 -56.44
CA GLY A 18 29.21 33.19 -56.52
C GLY A 18 28.88 32.83 -57.97
N ASN A 19 28.41 31.60 -58.21
CA ASN A 19 27.93 31.08 -59.50
C ASN A 19 26.72 30.15 -59.24
N SER A 20 25.68 30.22 -60.08
CA SER A 20 24.56 29.27 -60.17
C SER A 20 24.80 28.22 -61.26
N PRO A 21 24.15 27.04 -61.23
CA PRO A 21 23.19 26.72 -62.30
C PRO A 21 21.99 25.77 -61.97
N SER A 22 21.00 25.89 -62.87
CA SER A 22 19.76 25.14 -63.26
C SER A 22 19.45 23.69 -62.82
N ILE A 23 18.14 23.37 -62.82
CA ILE A 23 17.41 22.15 -62.37
C ILE A 23 17.16 21.13 -63.52
N LYS A 24 17.18 19.82 -63.18
CA LYS A 24 16.45 18.72 -63.88
C LYS A 24 15.89 17.70 -62.84
N PRO A 25 14.82 16.92 -63.15
CA PRO A 25 13.99 16.23 -62.16
C PRO A 25 14.39 14.78 -61.78
N SER A 26 13.75 14.31 -60.71
CA SER A 26 13.97 13.15 -59.80
C SER A 26 14.08 11.73 -60.40
N PRO A 27 14.67 10.79 -59.62
CA PRO A 27 13.94 9.55 -59.30
C PRO A 27 13.94 9.19 -57.79
N SER A 28 12.77 8.79 -57.32
CA SER A 28 12.42 7.88 -56.20
C SER A 28 13.47 7.65 -55.08
N ALA A 29 13.19 8.18 -53.89
CA ALA A 29 13.80 7.75 -52.63
C ALA A 29 12.72 7.22 -51.66
N SER A 30 13.06 6.11 -51.01
CA SER A 30 12.28 5.23 -50.13
C SER A 30 11.38 5.93 -49.09
N PRO A 31 10.29 5.27 -48.60
CA PRO A 31 9.48 5.82 -47.53
C PRO A 31 10.34 6.04 -46.27
N LEU A 32 10.20 7.24 -45.72
CA LEU A 32 10.86 7.71 -44.50
C LEU A 32 10.55 6.77 -43.32
N PRO A 33 11.50 6.54 -42.40
CA PRO A 33 11.23 5.80 -41.18
C PRO A 33 10.13 6.52 -40.39
N ALA A 34 9.26 5.73 -39.75
CA ALA A 34 8.18 6.24 -38.92
C ALA A 34 8.72 7.27 -37.92
N LEU A 35 8.09 8.44 -37.87
CA LEU A 35 8.40 9.52 -36.95
C LEU A 35 8.42 8.96 -35.52
N GLU A 36 9.60 8.99 -34.90
CA GLU A 36 9.72 8.81 -33.46
C GLU A 36 8.83 9.86 -32.76
N PRO A 37 8.06 9.48 -31.72
CA PRO A 37 7.21 10.42 -31.02
C PRO A 37 8.08 11.54 -30.40
N PRO A 38 7.60 12.80 -30.41
CA PRO A 38 8.37 13.93 -29.95
C PRO A 38 8.75 13.76 -28.48
N LEU A 39 9.99 14.12 -28.18
CA LEU A 39 10.68 14.03 -26.90
C LEU A 39 10.08 15.00 -25.85
N ASN A 40 8.79 14.83 -25.49
CA ASN A 40 8.17 15.56 -24.38
C ASN A 40 6.95 14.85 -23.74
N GLN A 41 6.93 13.51 -23.79
CA GLN A 41 6.01 12.69 -22.99
C GLN A 41 6.81 11.58 -22.27
N SER A 42 7.12 11.76 -20.99
CA SER A 42 6.60 10.90 -19.91
C SER A 42 7.33 11.18 -18.58
N LEU A 43 6.81 12.11 -17.76
CA LEU A 43 7.09 12.11 -16.31
C LEU A 43 6.22 11.08 -15.58
N HIS A 44 5.28 10.45 -16.28
CA HIS A 44 4.30 9.53 -15.73
C HIS A 44 4.52 8.11 -16.26
N SER A 45 4.19 7.12 -15.43
CA SER A 45 4.26 5.71 -15.80
C SER A 45 3.36 5.40 -17.01
N GLN A 46 3.77 4.43 -17.83
CA GLN A 46 2.97 3.96 -18.97
C GLN A 46 1.78 3.08 -18.55
N LEU A 47 1.81 2.53 -17.32
CA LEU A 47 0.78 1.62 -16.81
C LEU A 47 -0.26 2.32 -15.93
N VAL A 48 0.14 3.40 -15.26
CA VAL A 48 -0.74 4.21 -14.42
C VAL A 48 -0.34 5.68 -14.55
N TYR A 49 -1.29 6.54 -14.93
CA TYR A 49 -1.06 7.97 -15.11
C TYR A 49 -2.34 8.77 -14.87
N PRO A 50 -2.23 10.06 -14.51
CA PRO A 50 -3.42 10.92 -14.37
C PRO A 50 -4.11 11.13 -15.72
N GLY A 51 -5.43 10.96 -15.73
CA GLY A 51 -6.32 11.32 -16.83
C GLY A 51 -6.70 12.80 -16.81
N SER A 52 -7.46 13.23 -17.81
CA SER A 52 -7.92 14.62 -17.94
C SER A 52 -8.90 15.04 -16.83
N ASP A 53 -9.53 14.09 -16.16
CA ASP A 53 -10.42 14.30 -15.01
C ASP A 53 -9.70 14.23 -13.66
N SER A 54 -8.36 14.22 -13.66
CA SER A 54 -7.50 14.06 -12.48
C SER A 54 -7.65 12.73 -11.73
N ARG A 55 -8.32 11.73 -12.33
CA ARG A 55 -8.32 10.34 -11.84
C ARG A 55 -7.21 9.55 -12.50
N LEU A 56 -6.75 8.49 -11.84
CA LEU A 56 -5.74 7.61 -12.43
C LEU A 56 -6.36 6.71 -13.50
N ILE A 57 -5.71 6.64 -14.65
CA ILE A 57 -6.00 5.70 -15.73
C ILE A 57 -5.10 4.48 -15.53
N TYR A 58 -5.70 3.29 -15.54
CA TYR A 58 -5.02 2.01 -15.38
C TYR A 58 -5.00 1.25 -16.71
N VAL A 59 -3.81 1.02 -17.26
CA VAL A 59 -3.63 0.36 -18.56
C VAL A 59 -3.48 -1.15 -18.39
N LYS A 60 -4.20 -1.91 -19.22
CA LYS A 60 -4.06 -3.36 -19.27
C LYS A 60 -2.69 -3.77 -19.81
N HIS A 61 -2.07 -4.75 -19.17
CA HIS A 61 -0.79 -5.32 -19.55
C HIS A 61 -0.78 -6.84 -19.41
N ASN A 62 0.19 -7.47 -20.06
CA ASN A 62 0.55 -8.87 -19.91
C ASN A 62 1.70 -8.98 -18.90
N ASN A 63 1.76 -10.08 -18.15
CA ASN A 63 2.97 -10.36 -17.37
C ASN A 63 4.09 -10.82 -18.31
N LYS A 64 5.32 -10.84 -17.79
CA LYS A 64 6.47 -11.38 -18.53
C LYS A 64 6.18 -12.83 -18.94
N LYS A 65 6.40 -13.16 -20.22
CA LYS A 65 6.12 -14.47 -20.84
C LYS A 65 4.62 -14.83 -20.98
N GLU A 66 3.73 -13.85 -20.89
CA GLU A 66 2.31 -14.02 -21.24
C GLU A 66 1.96 -13.12 -22.43
N ASP A 67 0.96 -13.50 -23.22
CA ASP A 67 0.55 -12.71 -24.39
C ASP A 67 -0.76 -11.93 -24.17
N LYS A 68 -1.60 -12.38 -23.23
CA LYS A 68 -2.91 -11.78 -22.93
C LYS A 68 -2.73 -10.52 -22.06
N LYS A 69 -3.18 -9.35 -22.55
CA LYS A 69 -3.22 -8.10 -21.77
C LYS A 69 -4.47 -8.02 -20.91
N VAL A 70 -4.48 -8.77 -19.81
CA VAL A 70 -5.63 -8.89 -18.90
C VAL A 70 -5.34 -8.36 -17.49
N ASN A 71 -4.08 -8.06 -17.17
CA ASN A 71 -3.69 -7.54 -15.86
C ASN A 71 -3.73 -6.01 -15.85
N THR A 72 -3.97 -5.43 -14.68
CA THR A 72 -3.87 -3.99 -14.41
C THR A 72 -3.15 -3.82 -13.08
N ILE A 73 -2.44 -2.69 -12.90
CA ILE A 73 -1.88 -2.38 -11.58
C ILE A 73 -3.05 -2.25 -10.60
N PRO A 74 -3.07 -2.96 -9.47
CA PRO A 74 -4.17 -2.85 -8.51
C PRO A 74 -4.33 -1.40 -8.06
N ASP A 75 -5.58 -0.92 -8.05
CA ASP A 75 -5.91 0.36 -7.45
C ASP A 75 -5.86 0.23 -5.93
N PHE A 76 -4.85 0.86 -5.31
CA PHE A 76 -4.65 0.85 -3.87
C PHE A 76 -5.44 1.93 -3.13
N SER A 77 -6.21 2.77 -3.83
CA SER A 77 -7.11 3.72 -3.16
C SER A 77 -8.12 3.00 -2.26
N TYR A 78 -8.48 1.76 -2.59
CA TYR A 78 -9.34 0.87 -1.79
C TYR A 78 -8.74 0.41 -0.45
N CYS A 79 -7.47 0.72 -0.17
CA CYS A 79 -6.81 0.42 1.10
C CYS A 79 -6.86 1.57 2.11
N GLY A 80 -7.45 2.71 1.73
CA GLY A 80 -7.59 3.87 2.62
C GLY A 80 -8.58 3.65 3.77
N TYR A 81 -8.71 4.67 4.62
CA TYR A 81 -9.72 4.71 5.68
C TYR A 81 -11.12 4.43 5.10
N GLU A 82 -11.87 3.55 5.77
CA GLU A 82 -13.18 3.03 5.31
C GLU A 82 -13.21 2.42 3.90
N GLY A 83 -12.08 1.88 3.44
CA GLY A 83 -11.99 1.30 2.09
C GLY A 83 -11.72 2.34 1.00
N GLY A 84 -11.22 3.52 1.39
CA GLY A 84 -10.84 4.58 0.46
C GLY A 84 -11.93 5.60 0.18
N GLY A 85 -11.54 6.76 -0.34
CA GLY A 85 -12.46 7.84 -0.71
C GLY A 85 -13.06 8.62 0.48
N VAL A 86 -12.83 8.19 1.72
CA VAL A 86 -13.23 8.88 2.94
C VAL A 86 -12.01 9.56 3.56
N ALA A 87 -12.16 10.84 3.95
CA ALA A 87 -11.10 11.57 4.64
C ALA A 87 -10.84 10.96 6.03
N ILE A 88 -9.58 10.92 6.45
CA ILE A 88 -9.22 10.42 7.78
C ILE A 88 -9.75 11.42 8.82
N PRO A 89 -10.52 10.97 9.83
CA PRO A 89 -11.05 11.86 10.84
C PRO A 89 -9.97 12.53 11.67
N THR A 90 -10.19 13.81 11.99
CA THR A 90 -9.25 14.64 12.74
C THR A 90 -9.53 14.58 14.25
N VAL A 91 -8.47 14.31 15.02
CA VAL A 91 -8.50 14.38 16.49
C VAL A 91 -8.07 15.76 16.95
N GLY A 92 -8.93 16.46 17.71
CA GLY A 92 -8.60 17.55 18.63
C GLY A 92 -7.42 18.47 18.26
N THR A 93 -7.30 18.89 17.00
CA THR A 93 -6.12 19.65 16.53
C THR A 93 -6.59 21.02 16.09
N THR A 94 -6.10 22.06 16.75
CA THR A 94 -6.16 23.43 16.22
C THR A 94 -5.35 23.47 14.92
N VAL A 95 -6.01 23.35 13.79
CA VAL A 95 -5.41 23.66 12.50
C VAL A 95 -5.29 25.18 12.43
N GLY A 96 -4.18 25.70 11.89
CA GLY A 96 -3.95 27.15 11.75
C GLY A 96 -5.19 27.89 11.20
N ASN A 97 -5.39 29.13 11.68
CA ASN A 97 -6.60 29.96 11.59
C ASN A 97 -7.79 29.60 12.51
N GLY A 98 -7.61 28.74 13.50
CA GLY A 98 -8.57 28.61 14.61
C GLY A 98 -9.86 27.84 14.28
N THR A 99 -9.91 27.19 13.12
CA THR A 99 -11.00 26.27 12.77
C THR A 99 -10.70 24.89 13.34
N VAL A 100 -11.37 24.54 14.43
CA VAL A 100 -11.46 23.16 14.93
C VAL A 100 -12.49 22.41 14.10
N ASN A 101 -12.02 21.62 13.14
CA ASN A 101 -12.83 20.55 12.55
C ASN A 101 -12.61 19.28 13.39
N ASP A 102 -12.96 19.32 14.67
CA ASP A 102 -12.64 18.22 15.59
C ASP A 102 -13.75 17.17 15.52
N GLN A 103 -13.51 16.10 14.75
CA GLN A 103 -14.43 14.96 14.69
C GLN A 103 -14.26 14.02 15.88
N ILE A 104 -13.06 13.94 16.46
CA ILE A 104 -12.76 13.04 17.57
C ILE A 104 -12.30 13.84 18.80
N PRO A 105 -13.07 13.86 19.90
CA PRO A 105 -12.70 14.60 21.10
C PRO A 105 -11.57 13.92 21.87
N ILE A 106 -10.59 14.70 22.34
CA ILE A 106 -9.60 14.23 23.32
C ILE A 106 -10.31 14.06 24.67
N LYS A 107 -10.28 12.84 25.21
CA LYS A 107 -10.90 12.50 26.50
C LYS A 107 -9.92 12.51 27.65
N ILE A 108 -8.64 12.27 27.36
CA ILE A 108 -7.57 12.24 28.37
C ILE A 108 -6.23 12.55 27.70
N THR A 109 -5.39 13.31 28.41
CA THR A 109 -4.04 13.69 27.99
C THR A 109 -3.04 13.15 29.00
N LEU A 110 -2.00 12.48 28.51
CA LEU A 110 -0.91 11.95 29.33
C LEU A 110 0.40 12.65 29.00
N VAL A 111 1.28 12.69 29.99
CA VAL A 111 2.71 13.04 29.85
C VAL A 111 3.53 11.83 30.30
N PRO A 112 4.77 11.65 29.79
CA PRO A 112 5.61 10.55 30.22
C PRO A 112 5.90 10.60 31.71
N GLN A 113 5.94 9.43 32.34
CA GLN A 113 6.16 9.29 33.77
C GLN A 113 7.66 9.18 34.09
N PRO A 114 8.19 9.96 35.05
CA PRO A 114 9.61 9.91 35.41
C PRO A 114 10.10 8.54 35.92
N ASN A 115 9.18 7.70 36.40
CA ASN A 115 9.47 6.38 36.97
C ASN A 115 9.41 5.24 35.93
N GLY A 116 9.12 5.53 34.66
CA GLY A 116 9.04 4.54 33.58
C GLY A 116 7.83 3.60 33.63
N THR A 117 6.77 3.92 34.40
CA THR A 117 5.53 3.12 34.44
C THR A 117 4.49 3.57 33.41
N ASP A 118 4.94 3.87 32.19
CA ASP A 118 4.07 4.50 31.19
C ASP A 118 3.05 3.52 30.60
N ARG A 119 3.39 2.24 30.45
CA ARG A 119 2.48 1.27 29.82
C ARG A 119 1.20 1.11 30.63
N ALA A 120 1.30 0.91 31.94
CA ALA A 120 0.13 0.79 32.81
C ALA A 120 -0.75 2.05 32.76
N ASN A 121 -0.12 3.24 32.74
CA ASN A 121 -0.81 4.52 32.68
C ASN A 121 -1.55 4.69 31.33
N ILE A 122 -0.87 4.41 30.21
CA ILE A 122 -1.46 4.47 28.87
C ILE A 122 -2.60 3.45 28.74
N GLN A 123 -2.43 2.22 29.25
CA GLN A 123 -3.48 1.21 29.20
C GLN A 123 -4.72 1.65 30.01
N ASN A 124 -4.52 2.25 31.18
CA ASN A 124 -5.64 2.77 31.98
C ASN A 124 -6.37 3.91 31.25
N ALA A 125 -5.65 4.78 30.55
CA ALA A 125 -6.24 5.81 29.71
C ALA A 125 -7.04 5.20 28.54
N ILE A 126 -6.51 4.19 27.85
CA ILE A 126 -7.24 3.46 26.80
C ILE A 126 -8.52 2.84 27.36
N ASN A 127 -8.44 2.20 28.52
CA ASN A 127 -9.60 1.59 29.19
C ASN A 127 -10.65 2.66 29.57
N TYR A 128 -10.20 3.82 30.07
CA TYR A 128 -11.06 4.95 30.40
C TYR A 128 -11.77 5.51 29.17
N VAL A 129 -11.09 5.66 28.03
CA VAL A 129 -11.76 6.10 26.79
C VAL A 129 -12.73 5.03 26.28
N SER A 130 -12.39 3.76 26.46
CA SER A 130 -13.21 2.63 25.99
C SER A 130 -14.60 2.54 26.65
N ILE A 131 -14.81 3.13 27.83
CA ILE A 131 -16.11 3.10 28.52
C ILE A 131 -17.11 4.15 28.00
N PHE A 132 -16.67 5.19 27.30
CA PHE A 132 -17.57 6.20 26.77
C PHE A 132 -18.44 5.61 25.65
N PRO A 133 -19.72 5.99 25.53
CA PRO A 133 -20.51 5.62 24.36
C PRO A 133 -19.87 6.19 23.09
N PRO A 134 -19.96 5.49 21.94
CA PRO A 134 -19.58 6.07 20.67
C PRO A 134 -20.48 7.27 20.33
N ASP A 135 -19.92 8.25 19.63
CA ASP A 135 -20.63 9.39 19.06
C ASP A 135 -21.30 9.05 17.72
N GLU A 136 -21.82 10.07 17.03
CA GLU A 136 -22.49 9.91 15.73
C GLU A 136 -21.58 9.45 14.59
N HIS A 137 -20.26 9.45 14.81
CA HIS A 137 -19.22 8.98 13.89
C HIS A 137 -18.56 7.69 14.39
N ASP A 138 -19.19 6.97 15.32
CA ASP A 138 -18.71 5.73 15.92
C ASP A 138 -17.41 5.86 16.75
N PHE A 139 -17.04 7.08 17.17
CA PHE A 139 -15.87 7.34 18.01
C PHE A 139 -16.22 7.52 19.49
N ARG A 140 -15.43 6.93 20.37
CA ARG A 140 -15.50 7.13 21.83
C ARG A 140 -14.61 8.27 22.29
N GLY A 141 -13.57 8.56 21.50
CA GLY A 141 -12.64 9.66 21.70
C GLY A 141 -11.18 9.22 21.60
N ALA A 142 -10.30 10.16 21.93
CA ALA A 142 -8.85 9.98 21.84
C ALA A 142 -8.15 10.04 23.21
N VAL A 143 -7.12 9.22 23.36
CA VAL A 143 -6.03 9.38 24.32
C VAL A 143 -4.92 10.17 23.64
N LEU A 144 -4.62 11.37 24.15
CA LEU A 144 -3.50 12.17 23.68
C LEU A 144 -2.26 11.88 24.55
N LEU A 145 -1.18 11.47 23.91
CA LEU A 145 0.16 11.40 24.50
C LEU A 145 0.91 12.67 24.12
N LYS A 146 1.25 13.50 25.11
CA LYS A 146 2.12 14.66 24.88
C LYS A 146 3.50 14.20 24.42
N ALA A 147 4.20 15.07 23.69
CA ALA A 147 5.57 14.83 23.27
C ALA A 147 6.46 14.40 24.44
N GLY A 148 7.31 13.41 24.17
CA GLY A 148 8.20 12.76 25.13
C GLY A 148 8.38 11.27 24.85
N VAL A 149 9.21 10.64 25.66
CA VAL A 149 9.52 9.21 25.57
C VAL A 149 8.77 8.47 26.67
N TYR A 150 7.89 7.56 26.27
CA TYR A 150 7.14 6.67 27.16
C TYR A 150 7.80 5.29 27.16
N HIS A 151 8.16 4.78 28.34
CA HIS A 151 8.72 3.43 28.49
C HIS A 151 7.60 2.41 28.65
N VAL A 152 7.36 1.63 27.59
CA VAL A 152 6.17 0.76 27.49
C VAL A 152 6.41 -0.70 27.88
N ASP A 153 7.58 -1.01 28.42
CA ASP A 153 7.92 -2.29 29.02
C ASP A 153 7.61 -2.35 30.53
N ASP A 154 7.42 -1.20 31.21
CA ASP A 154 7.29 -1.09 32.68
C ASP A 154 8.41 -1.81 33.45
N GLY A 155 9.60 -2.02 32.85
CA GLY A 155 10.66 -2.85 33.44
C GLY A 155 10.33 -4.35 33.50
N LEU A 156 9.32 -4.81 32.77
CA LEU A 156 8.87 -6.19 32.73
C LEU A 156 9.45 -6.91 31.50
N ALA A 157 10.24 -7.96 31.73
CA ALA A 157 10.71 -8.87 30.68
C ALA A 157 9.67 -9.96 30.36
N VAL A 158 8.41 -9.59 30.08
CA VAL A 158 7.32 -10.56 29.82
C VAL A 158 6.58 -10.29 28.50
N ASP A 159 6.07 -11.35 27.89
CA ASP A 159 5.45 -11.40 26.55
C ASP A 159 4.03 -10.82 26.45
N ARG A 160 3.47 -10.26 27.53
CA ARG A 160 2.05 -9.86 27.63
C ARG A 160 1.81 -8.41 28.01
N THR A 161 2.72 -7.53 27.65
CA THR A 161 2.67 -6.09 27.99
C THR A 161 2.13 -5.20 26.86
N ALA A 162 1.69 -5.75 25.73
CA ALA A 162 1.16 -4.93 24.65
C ALA A 162 0.02 -4.01 25.13
N LEU A 163 0.08 -2.74 24.73
CA LEU A 163 -1.05 -1.81 24.84
C LEU A 163 -2.20 -2.34 24.00
N LEU A 164 -3.30 -2.69 24.66
CA LEU A 164 -4.43 -3.38 24.08
C LEU A 164 -5.55 -2.40 23.74
N LEU A 165 -5.87 -2.30 22.45
CA LEU A 165 -7.08 -1.65 21.94
C LEU A 165 -8.09 -2.74 21.54
N ASN A 166 -9.06 -3.00 22.40
CA ASN A 166 -10.03 -4.09 22.23
C ASN A 166 -11.48 -3.61 22.08
N VAL A 167 -11.69 -2.30 21.93
CA VAL A 167 -13.00 -1.68 21.72
C VAL A 167 -12.92 -0.74 20.53
N SER A 168 -13.94 -0.76 19.65
CA SER A 168 -14.05 0.16 18.52
C SER A 168 -14.19 1.62 18.96
N GLY A 169 -13.75 2.55 18.12
CA GLY A 169 -13.92 3.99 18.33
C GLY A 169 -12.86 4.65 19.20
N VAL A 170 -11.77 3.97 19.55
CA VAL A 170 -10.71 4.50 20.41
C VAL A 170 -9.50 4.89 19.60
N VAL A 171 -9.04 6.13 19.75
CA VAL A 171 -7.82 6.62 19.12
C VAL A 171 -6.71 6.81 20.15
N LEU A 172 -5.53 6.28 19.87
CA LEU A 172 -4.29 6.60 20.57
C LEU A 172 -3.47 7.53 19.66
N ARG A 173 -3.22 8.75 20.13
CA ARG A 173 -2.57 9.81 19.36
C ARG A 173 -1.37 10.39 20.09
N GLY A 174 -0.28 10.65 19.38
CA GLY A 174 0.84 11.46 19.84
C GLY A 174 0.86 12.86 19.21
N GLU A 175 1.89 13.64 19.54
CA GLU A 175 2.09 15.00 19.02
C GLU A 175 3.04 15.08 17.81
N GLY A 176 3.54 13.94 17.35
CA GLY A 176 4.41 13.84 16.17
C GLY A 176 5.40 12.69 16.25
N GLN A 177 5.90 12.25 15.09
CA GLN A 177 6.87 11.15 14.98
C GLN A 177 8.34 11.61 15.00
N GLY A 178 8.58 12.92 14.95
CA GLY A 178 9.92 13.51 14.78
C GLY A 178 10.48 13.32 13.36
N GLY A 179 11.78 13.57 13.19
CA GLY A 179 12.49 13.32 11.92
C GLY A 179 12.65 11.83 11.61
N HIS A 180 12.96 11.50 10.36
CA HIS A 180 13.23 10.13 9.90
C HIS A 180 14.73 9.82 9.89
N GLY A 181 15.14 8.60 10.28
CA GLY A 181 16.51 8.09 10.18
C GLY A 181 17.15 7.70 11.53
N TYR A 182 18.23 6.92 11.49
CA TYR A 182 18.95 6.41 12.68
C TYR A 182 19.45 7.52 13.63
N ASN A 183 19.70 8.72 13.10
CA ASN A 183 20.15 9.89 13.86
C ASN A 183 19.01 10.82 14.29
N ALA A 184 17.74 10.43 14.09
CA ALA A 184 16.61 11.28 14.46
C ALA A 184 16.48 11.39 15.97
N SER A 185 16.80 12.58 16.51
CA SER A 185 16.64 12.88 17.93
C SER A 185 15.24 12.50 18.43
N SER A 186 15.18 11.70 19.50
CA SER A 186 13.96 11.47 20.29
C SER A 186 13.63 12.67 21.19
N SER A 187 14.52 13.66 21.28
CA SER A 187 14.43 14.82 22.15
C SER A 187 13.97 16.08 21.39
N SER A 188 12.80 16.02 20.77
CA SER A 188 12.10 17.22 20.27
C SER A 188 10.84 17.44 21.10
N SER A 189 10.50 18.70 21.38
CA SER A 189 9.25 19.13 22.04
C SER A 189 7.97 18.77 21.28
N THR A 190 8.11 18.12 20.13
CA THR A 190 7.02 17.72 19.21
C THR A 190 7.02 16.23 18.88
N THR A 191 7.87 15.42 19.52
CA THR A 191 7.99 13.99 19.20
C THR A 191 7.45 13.14 20.32
N THR A 192 6.56 12.21 19.99
CA THR A 192 6.05 11.17 20.90
C THR A 192 6.68 9.83 20.52
N VAL A 193 7.30 9.16 21.49
CA VAL A 193 7.96 7.86 21.30
C VAL A 193 7.40 6.85 22.31
N LEU A 194 6.95 5.69 21.83
CA LEU A 194 6.73 4.52 22.67
C LEU A 194 7.95 3.62 22.57
N ARG A 195 8.72 3.51 23.65
CA ARG A 195 10.00 2.80 23.69
C ARG A 195 9.94 1.54 24.54
N THR A 196 10.55 0.48 24.03
CA THR A 196 10.75 -0.80 24.72
C THR A 196 12.23 -1.20 24.67
N SER A 197 12.71 -1.87 25.71
CA SER A 197 14.06 -2.47 25.79
C SER A 197 14.00 -4.00 25.92
N VAL A 198 12.88 -4.62 25.55
CA VAL A 198 12.67 -6.07 25.64
C VAL A 198 13.42 -6.78 24.50
N GLU A 199 14.41 -7.61 24.85
CA GLU A 199 15.33 -8.28 23.90
C GLU A 199 14.81 -9.62 23.32
N PHE A 200 13.50 -9.82 23.29
CA PHE A 200 12.87 -10.99 22.67
C PHE A 200 11.62 -10.59 21.89
N LYS A 201 11.11 -11.48 21.03
CA LYS A 201 9.92 -11.21 20.22
C LYS A 201 8.71 -10.82 21.08
N HIS A 202 8.21 -9.60 20.91
CA HIS A 202 7.07 -9.08 21.66
C HIS A 202 6.18 -8.15 20.81
N GLU A 203 5.03 -7.75 21.37
CA GLU A 203 4.07 -6.82 20.77
C GLU A 203 4.06 -5.53 21.62
N ILE A 204 4.26 -4.34 21.02
CA ILE A 204 4.09 -3.05 21.75
C ILE A 204 2.61 -2.65 21.79
N LEU A 205 1.90 -2.84 20.67
CA LEU A 205 0.49 -2.52 20.50
C LEU A 205 -0.23 -3.73 19.93
N ARG A 206 -1.46 -3.96 20.41
CA ARG A 206 -2.31 -5.04 19.95
C ARG A 206 -3.74 -4.57 19.77
N ILE A 207 -4.27 -4.78 18.57
CA ILE A 207 -5.69 -4.58 18.26
C ILE A 207 -6.35 -5.96 18.22
N ASP A 208 -7.02 -6.35 19.30
CA ASP A 208 -7.70 -7.65 19.38
C ASP A 208 -8.72 -7.64 20.52
N ASN A 209 -9.94 -8.11 20.24
CA ASN A 209 -10.88 -8.45 21.28
C ASN A 209 -11.06 -9.97 21.33
N ARG A 210 -10.26 -10.65 22.15
CA ARG A 210 -10.29 -12.12 22.25
C ARG A 210 -11.67 -12.68 22.62
N ARG A 211 -12.53 -11.89 23.28
CA ARG A 211 -13.88 -12.30 23.67
C ARG A 211 -14.87 -12.19 22.51
N THR A 212 -14.77 -11.13 21.70
CA THR A 212 -15.72 -10.82 20.61
C THR A 212 -15.11 -10.89 19.22
N ARG A 213 -13.95 -11.55 19.08
CA ARG A 213 -13.23 -11.68 17.81
C ARG A 213 -14.16 -12.20 16.72
N LEU A 214 -14.24 -11.44 15.63
CA LEU A 214 -15.01 -11.79 14.45
C LEU A 214 -14.59 -13.17 13.95
N ARG A 215 -15.58 -14.04 13.74
CA ARG A 215 -15.40 -15.34 13.11
C ARG A 215 -16.40 -15.53 12.00
N TYR A 216 -15.88 -15.90 10.84
CA TYR A 216 -16.66 -16.37 9.71
C TYR A 216 -16.53 -17.88 9.60
N ARG A 217 -17.59 -18.50 9.08
CA ARG A 217 -17.56 -19.84 8.52
C ARG A 217 -17.75 -19.73 7.02
N GLU A 218 -16.89 -20.42 6.30
CA GLU A 218 -17.10 -20.61 4.87
C GLU A 218 -18.21 -21.63 4.65
N THR A 219 -19.14 -21.24 3.80
CA THR A 219 -20.24 -22.07 3.30
C THR A 219 -20.28 -21.92 1.79
N ASN A 220 -21.10 -22.69 1.08
CA ASN A 220 -21.37 -22.59 -0.36
C ASN A 220 -20.13 -22.25 -1.23
N TYR A 221 -19.62 -23.22 -1.98
CA TYR A 221 -18.46 -22.99 -2.84
C TYR A 221 -18.81 -23.14 -4.32
N THR A 222 -18.07 -22.43 -5.16
CA THR A 222 -18.08 -22.59 -6.62
C THR A 222 -16.67 -22.34 -7.18
N GLN A 223 -16.33 -22.95 -8.31
CA GLN A 223 -15.09 -22.63 -9.02
C GLN A 223 -15.24 -21.31 -9.78
N VAL A 224 -14.13 -20.60 -9.92
CA VAL A 224 -13.97 -19.57 -10.95
C VAL A 224 -13.84 -20.28 -12.29
N SER A 225 -14.71 -19.95 -13.24
CA SER A 225 -14.77 -20.60 -14.56
C SER A 225 -13.90 -19.91 -15.61
N ASP A 226 -13.40 -18.71 -15.33
CA ASP A 226 -12.46 -18.03 -16.22
C ASP A 226 -11.14 -18.80 -16.31
N GLU A 227 -10.61 -18.95 -17.52
CA GLU A 227 -9.28 -19.53 -17.74
C GLU A 227 -8.18 -18.72 -17.03
N TYR A 228 -8.38 -17.39 -16.99
CA TYR A 228 -7.44 -16.42 -16.44
C TYR A 228 -8.20 -15.21 -15.85
N VAL A 229 -8.07 -15.02 -14.54
CA VAL A 229 -8.46 -13.77 -13.85
C VAL A 229 -7.21 -12.94 -13.60
N GLY A 230 -7.19 -11.71 -14.12
CA GLY A 230 -6.04 -10.82 -14.05
C GLY A 230 -5.78 -10.19 -12.69
N THR A 231 -4.53 -9.85 -12.42
CA THR A 231 -4.19 -8.90 -11.35
C THR A 231 -4.92 -7.58 -11.63
N GLY A 232 -5.46 -6.97 -10.58
CA GLY A 232 -6.31 -5.79 -10.66
C GLY A 232 -7.76 -6.09 -11.07
N ALA A 233 -8.13 -7.35 -11.32
CA ALA A 233 -9.52 -7.69 -11.66
C ALA A 233 -10.48 -7.34 -10.51
N MET A 234 -11.58 -6.70 -10.89
CA MET A 234 -12.71 -6.32 -10.03
C MET A 234 -13.94 -7.20 -10.24
N GLN A 235 -13.85 -8.16 -11.15
CA GLN A 235 -14.91 -9.11 -11.47
C GLN A 235 -14.31 -10.38 -12.08
N PHE A 236 -15.05 -11.48 -11.98
CA PHE A 236 -14.72 -12.76 -12.58
C PHE A 236 -15.99 -13.62 -12.67
N THR A 237 -15.98 -14.62 -13.53
CA THR A 237 -17.07 -15.56 -13.76
C THR A 237 -16.91 -16.80 -12.88
N VAL A 238 -18.01 -17.25 -12.30
CA VAL A 238 -18.08 -18.49 -11.52
C VAL A 238 -19.00 -19.50 -12.18
N GLU A 239 -18.87 -20.78 -11.84
CA GLU A 239 -19.77 -21.81 -12.36
C GLU A 239 -21.22 -21.60 -11.90
N ASN A 240 -21.42 -21.13 -10.66
CA ASN A 240 -22.73 -20.88 -10.10
C ASN A 240 -22.76 -19.64 -9.19
N ALA A 241 -23.25 -18.52 -9.71
CA ALA A 241 -23.41 -17.29 -8.93
C ALA A 241 -24.69 -17.26 -8.06
N THR A 242 -25.64 -18.19 -8.23
CA THR A 242 -26.89 -18.22 -7.43
C THR A 242 -26.65 -18.55 -5.96
N LEU A 243 -25.43 -18.99 -5.63
CA LEU A 243 -24.98 -19.23 -4.26
C LEU A 243 -24.70 -17.94 -3.49
N PHE A 244 -24.65 -16.80 -4.20
CA PHE A 244 -24.21 -15.52 -3.68
C PHE A 244 -25.28 -14.43 -3.79
N SER A 245 -25.07 -13.33 -3.08
CA SER A 245 -25.94 -12.15 -3.05
C SER A 245 -25.12 -10.87 -2.93
N VAL A 246 -25.64 -9.77 -3.50
CA VAL A 246 -25.01 -8.45 -3.38
C VAL A 246 -24.97 -8.01 -1.91
N GLY A 247 -23.85 -7.42 -1.51
CA GLY A 247 -23.59 -6.93 -0.15
C GLY A 247 -22.97 -7.95 0.80
N GLU A 248 -22.86 -9.22 0.41
CA GLU A 248 -22.30 -10.24 1.29
C GLU A 248 -20.77 -10.38 1.16
N GLY A 249 -20.15 -10.92 2.21
CA GLY A 249 -18.74 -11.27 2.22
C GLY A 249 -18.47 -12.62 1.56
N VAL A 250 -17.37 -12.69 0.81
CA VAL A 250 -16.84 -13.90 0.18
C VAL A 250 -15.33 -14.00 0.42
N HIS A 251 -14.80 -15.22 0.44
CA HIS A 251 -13.39 -15.47 0.19
C HIS A 251 -13.21 -15.87 -1.27
N VAL A 252 -12.50 -15.05 -2.03
CA VAL A 252 -11.95 -15.45 -3.32
C VAL A 252 -10.59 -16.10 -3.04
N LYS A 253 -10.42 -17.36 -3.39
CA LYS A 253 -9.26 -18.17 -3.01
C LYS A 253 -8.44 -18.56 -4.21
N PHE A 254 -7.13 -18.46 -4.03
CA PHE A 254 -6.16 -19.09 -4.90
C PHE A 254 -5.46 -20.19 -4.11
N THR A 255 -5.55 -21.44 -4.58
CA THR A 255 -4.74 -22.55 -4.09
C THR A 255 -3.83 -22.98 -5.23
N PRO A 256 -2.51 -22.72 -5.14
CA PRO A 256 -1.60 -23.11 -6.21
C PRO A 256 -1.46 -24.63 -6.31
N ASN A 257 -0.98 -25.11 -7.45
CA ASN A 257 -0.50 -26.48 -7.64
C ASN A 257 1.04 -26.53 -7.68
N GLU A 258 1.61 -27.73 -7.79
CA GLU A 258 3.07 -27.93 -7.83
C GLU A 258 3.74 -27.24 -9.03
N LEU A 259 3.03 -27.13 -10.16
CA LEU A 259 3.52 -26.40 -11.34
C LEU A 259 3.79 -24.93 -11.00
N TRP A 260 2.90 -24.29 -10.22
CA TRP A 260 3.12 -22.91 -9.79
C TRP A 260 4.38 -22.76 -8.94
N LEU A 261 4.61 -23.65 -7.95
CA LEU A 261 5.81 -23.63 -7.11
C LEU A 261 7.09 -23.82 -7.94
N SER A 262 7.04 -24.70 -8.94
CA SER A 262 8.13 -24.93 -9.88
C SER A 262 8.43 -23.68 -10.71
N ASP A 263 7.41 -23.07 -11.32
CA ASP A 263 7.55 -21.93 -12.24
C ASP A 263 8.04 -20.66 -11.54
N ILE A 264 7.64 -20.44 -10.28
CA ILE A 264 8.12 -19.31 -9.48
C ILE A 264 9.43 -19.61 -8.74
N HIS A 265 10.00 -20.80 -8.92
CA HIS A 265 11.22 -21.24 -8.26
C HIS A 265 11.14 -21.16 -6.71
N ALA A 266 9.96 -21.43 -6.14
CA ALA A 266 9.64 -21.19 -4.73
C ALA A 266 10.66 -21.82 -3.76
N ASN A 267 11.13 -23.02 -4.09
CA ASN A 267 12.03 -23.80 -3.24
C ASN A 267 13.46 -23.93 -3.82
N THR A 268 13.76 -23.31 -4.96
CA THR A 268 15.01 -23.54 -5.71
C THR A 268 16.28 -23.13 -4.95
N TYR A 269 16.18 -22.15 -4.05
CA TYR A 269 17.32 -21.63 -3.29
C TYR A 269 17.35 -22.06 -1.82
N MET A 270 16.46 -22.98 -1.44
CA MET A 270 16.32 -23.47 -0.07
C MET A 270 17.38 -24.54 0.21
N LYS A 271 18.01 -24.47 1.39
CA LYS A 271 18.99 -25.50 1.85
C LYS A 271 18.26 -26.71 2.41
N ASN A 272 18.92 -27.87 2.48
CA ASN A 272 18.35 -29.15 2.93
C ASN A 272 17.67 -29.15 4.31
N ASN A 273 17.94 -28.17 5.17
CA ASN A 273 17.30 -28.01 6.49
C ASN A 273 16.25 -26.89 6.54
N SER A 274 15.88 -26.32 5.38
CA SER A 274 14.87 -25.26 5.29
C SER A 274 13.47 -25.86 5.23
N ILE A 275 12.47 -25.12 5.72
CA ILE A 275 11.06 -25.50 5.56
C ILE A 275 10.61 -25.12 4.16
N HIS A 276 10.42 -26.11 3.30
CA HIS A 276 9.97 -25.90 1.92
C HIS A 276 8.50 -25.48 1.88
N TRP A 277 8.16 -24.61 0.93
CA TRP A 277 6.80 -24.19 0.70
C TRP A 277 6.01 -25.33 0.06
N THR A 278 4.84 -25.62 0.62
CA THR A 278 3.84 -26.48 0.01
C THR A 278 2.74 -25.64 -0.65
N THR A 279 1.97 -26.27 -1.53
CA THR A 279 0.79 -25.66 -2.17
C THR A 279 -0.25 -25.19 -1.15
N THR A 280 -0.34 -25.85 0.00
CA THR A 280 -1.26 -25.47 1.06
C THR A 280 -0.77 -24.27 1.85
N ASP A 281 0.55 -24.12 2.04
CA ASP A 281 1.14 -22.97 2.75
C ASP A 281 0.92 -21.66 1.99
N TYR A 282 0.79 -21.72 0.67
CA TYR A 282 0.54 -20.56 -0.19
C TYR A 282 -0.93 -20.39 -0.57
N ARG A 283 -1.88 -21.01 0.14
CA ARG A 283 -3.30 -20.72 -0.07
C ARG A 283 -3.61 -19.30 0.40
N ILE A 284 -3.96 -18.42 -0.54
CA ILE A 284 -4.33 -17.04 -0.23
C ILE A 284 -5.86 -16.92 -0.25
N ASN A 285 -6.42 -16.32 0.82
CA ASN A 285 -7.83 -16.01 0.92
C ASN A 285 -8.03 -14.49 0.82
N TYR A 286 -8.70 -14.03 -0.22
CA TYR A 286 -9.07 -12.63 -0.39
C TYR A 286 -10.48 -12.41 0.14
N GLU A 287 -10.61 -11.77 1.31
CA GLU A 287 -11.89 -11.28 1.82
C GLU A 287 -12.39 -10.15 0.91
N ARG A 288 -13.57 -10.32 0.31
CA ARG A 288 -14.20 -9.38 -0.60
C ARG A 288 -15.68 -9.28 -0.29
N THR A 289 -16.27 -8.12 -0.55
CA THR A 289 -17.71 -7.94 -0.63
C THR A 289 -18.17 -7.99 -2.08
N THR A 290 -19.24 -8.75 -2.35
CA THR A 290 -19.90 -8.80 -3.66
C THR A 290 -20.68 -7.49 -3.88
N THR A 291 -20.34 -6.72 -4.91
CA THR A 291 -20.97 -5.42 -5.20
C THR A 291 -22.06 -5.50 -6.25
N ASN A 292 -21.98 -6.49 -7.15
CA ASN A 292 -22.97 -6.74 -8.19
C ASN A 292 -22.87 -8.19 -8.69
N ILE A 293 -23.95 -8.71 -9.28
CA ILE A 293 -24.00 -10.02 -9.93
C ILE A 293 -24.69 -9.88 -11.28
N VAL A 294 -24.00 -10.24 -12.36
CA VAL A 294 -24.55 -10.22 -13.74
C VAL A 294 -24.40 -11.61 -14.35
N GLY A 295 -25.52 -12.35 -14.43
CA GLY A 295 -25.48 -13.77 -14.78
C GLY A 295 -24.60 -14.53 -13.79
N ASN A 296 -23.53 -15.14 -14.28
CA ASN A 296 -22.54 -15.86 -13.48
C ASN A 296 -21.29 -15.03 -13.14
N THR A 297 -21.26 -13.74 -13.48
CA THR A 297 -20.15 -12.84 -13.15
C THR A 297 -20.37 -12.16 -11.81
N LEU A 298 -19.45 -12.36 -10.88
CA LEU A 298 -19.40 -11.66 -9.60
C LEU A 298 -18.54 -10.41 -9.75
N HIS A 299 -19.03 -9.28 -9.25
CA HIS A 299 -18.24 -8.05 -9.07
C HIS A 299 -17.88 -7.89 -7.60
N ILE A 300 -16.66 -7.45 -7.31
CA ILE A 300 -16.12 -7.29 -5.96
C ILE A 300 -15.71 -5.84 -5.70
N HIS A 301 -15.68 -5.45 -4.42
CA HIS A 301 -15.39 -4.06 -4.03
C HIS A 301 -13.91 -3.64 -4.14
N SER A 302 -12.96 -4.57 -4.29
CA SER A 302 -11.53 -4.28 -4.25
C SER A 302 -10.75 -5.27 -5.12
N PRO A 303 -9.69 -4.83 -5.83
CA PRO A 303 -9.04 -5.65 -6.85
C PRO A 303 -8.38 -6.90 -6.29
N LEU A 304 -8.31 -7.97 -7.07
CA LEU A 304 -7.45 -9.12 -6.78
C LEU A 304 -6.00 -8.77 -7.09
N VAL A 305 -5.07 -9.11 -6.19
CA VAL A 305 -3.64 -8.76 -6.34
C VAL A 305 -2.78 -9.91 -6.86
N GLN A 306 -3.38 -11.11 -7.02
CA GLN A 306 -2.74 -12.29 -7.58
C GLN A 306 -3.60 -12.78 -8.75
N PRO A 307 -3.00 -13.08 -9.91
CA PRO A 307 -3.75 -13.64 -11.02
C PRO A 307 -4.13 -15.10 -10.71
N MET A 308 -5.33 -15.51 -11.13
CA MET A 308 -5.82 -16.88 -10.97
C MET A 308 -5.88 -17.53 -12.35
N GLN A 309 -5.08 -18.56 -12.57
CA GLN A 309 -4.98 -19.26 -13.85
C GLN A 309 -5.31 -20.74 -13.62
N ILE A 310 -6.15 -21.33 -14.47
CA ILE A 310 -6.54 -22.75 -14.35
C ILE A 310 -5.30 -23.66 -14.30
N LYS A 311 -4.27 -23.38 -15.12
CA LYS A 311 -3.01 -24.14 -15.16
C LYS A 311 -2.27 -24.18 -13.81
N TYR A 312 -2.50 -23.20 -12.94
CA TYR A 312 -1.89 -23.08 -11.61
C TYR A 312 -2.83 -23.47 -10.47
N GLY A 313 -3.99 -24.07 -10.76
CA GLY A 313 -4.98 -24.49 -9.76
C GLY A 313 -6.28 -23.67 -9.78
N GLY A 314 -6.35 -22.61 -10.59
CA GLY A 314 -7.56 -21.80 -10.75
C GLY A 314 -7.94 -21.00 -9.50
N GLY A 315 -9.20 -20.58 -9.44
CA GLY A 315 -9.77 -19.83 -8.33
C GLY A 315 -11.04 -20.47 -7.80
N GLN A 316 -11.35 -20.20 -6.53
CA GLN A 316 -12.59 -20.64 -5.88
C GLN A 316 -13.22 -19.49 -5.14
N VAL A 317 -14.55 -19.49 -5.03
CA VAL A 317 -15.26 -18.54 -4.18
C VAL A 317 -16.03 -19.30 -3.11
N HIS A 318 -15.87 -18.85 -1.87
CA HIS A 318 -16.61 -19.35 -0.72
C HIS A 318 -17.41 -18.22 -0.09
N LYS A 319 -18.68 -18.47 0.22
CA LYS A 319 -19.52 -17.52 0.94
C LYS A 319 -19.11 -17.43 2.40
N LEU A 320 -18.95 -16.23 2.93
CA LEU A 320 -18.67 -15.99 4.34
C LEU A 320 -19.96 -15.76 5.11
N VAL A 321 -20.23 -16.68 6.04
CA VAL A 321 -21.33 -16.53 6.99
C VAL A 321 -20.74 -16.16 8.33
N LYS A 322 -21.10 -14.98 8.82
CA LYS A 322 -20.71 -14.52 10.16
C LYS A 322 -21.27 -15.46 11.21
N GLN A 323 -20.38 -16.01 12.05
CA GLN A 323 -20.80 -16.87 13.16
C GLN A 323 -21.01 -16.08 14.44
N ARG A 324 -20.07 -15.18 14.76
CA ARG A 324 -20.12 -14.38 15.99
C ARG A 324 -19.15 -13.21 15.92
N GLY A 325 -19.25 -12.34 16.92
CA GLY A 325 -18.30 -11.25 17.13
C GLY A 325 -18.54 -10.07 16.20
N GLN A 326 -17.62 -9.12 16.22
CA GLN A 326 -17.60 -7.96 15.33
C GLN A 326 -16.15 -7.65 14.99
N ARG A 327 -15.90 -7.09 13.79
CA ARG A 327 -14.59 -6.52 13.48
C ARG A 327 -14.45 -5.26 14.32
N LEU A 328 -13.28 -5.08 14.95
CA LEU A 328 -12.95 -3.80 15.54
C LEU A 328 -12.82 -2.76 14.43
N SER A 329 -13.39 -1.58 14.65
CA SER A 329 -13.49 -0.49 13.68
C SER A 329 -13.19 0.84 14.37
N HIS A 330 -12.89 1.89 13.60
CA HIS A 330 -12.65 3.23 14.14
C HIS A 330 -11.56 3.27 15.23
N ILE A 331 -10.49 2.48 15.06
CA ILE A 331 -9.33 2.48 15.95
C ILE A 331 -8.19 3.25 15.26
N GLY A 332 -7.71 4.30 15.93
CA GLY A 332 -6.60 5.13 15.44
C GLY A 332 -5.32 4.90 16.24
N ILE A 333 -4.20 4.82 15.54
CA ILE A 333 -2.84 4.74 16.09
C ILE A 333 -2.01 5.71 15.25
N GLU A 334 -1.73 6.90 15.79
CA GLU A 334 -1.25 8.00 14.95
C GLU A 334 -0.30 8.97 15.67
N ASN A 335 0.53 9.65 14.87
CA ASN A 335 1.40 10.74 15.31
C ASN A 335 2.37 10.39 16.45
N PHE A 336 2.88 9.17 16.47
CA PHE A 336 4.03 8.77 17.27
C PHE A 336 4.81 7.69 16.53
N ARG A 337 6.00 7.36 17.04
CA ARG A 337 6.78 6.22 16.55
C ARG A 337 6.98 5.17 17.64
N LEU A 338 7.19 3.95 17.19
CA LEU A 338 7.59 2.83 18.03
C LEU A 338 9.11 2.68 17.94
N GLU A 339 9.77 2.53 19.09
CA GLU A 339 11.22 2.41 19.15
C GLU A 339 11.61 1.20 20.02
N GLU A 340 12.49 0.36 19.49
CA GLU A 340 13.11 -0.73 20.23
C GLU A 340 14.60 -0.38 20.41
N THR A 341 15.09 -0.48 21.64
CA THR A 341 16.53 -0.34 21.90
C THR A 341 17.14 -1.72 22.09
N LEU A 342 17.87 -2.20 21.07
CA LEU A 342 18.74 -3.35 21.19
C LEU A 342 20.03 -2.94 21.92
N VAL A 343 20.27 -3.48 23.11
CA VAL A 343 21.57 -3.33 23.77
C VAL A 343 22.50 -4.38 23.19
N ILE A 344 23.26 -4.00 22.16
CA ILE A 344 24.37 -4.84 21.70
C ILE A 344 25.50 -4.68 22.72
N TRP A 345 25.68 -5.68 23.58
CA TRP A 345 26.91 -5.80 24.35
C TRP A 345 28.06 -6.06 23.38
N MET A 346 28.82 -5.01 23.03
CA MET A 346 30.13 -5.19 22.42
C MET A 346 31.07 -5.70 23.53
N LEU A 347 31.31 -7.02 23.53
CA LEU A 347 32.34 -7.66 24.36
C LEU A 347 33.74 -7.34 23.84
#